data_AF-A0A970WLQ0-F1
#
_entry.id   AF-A0A970WLQ0-F1
#
_cell.length_a   1.000
_cell.length_b   1.000
_cell.length_c   1.000
_cell.angle_alpha   90.00
_cell.angle_beta   90.00
_cell.angle_gamma   90.00
#
_symmetry.space_group_name_H-M   'P 1'
#
loop_
_entity.id
_entity.type
_entity.pdbx_description
1 polymer ?
#
loop_
_entity_poly.entity_id
_entity_poly.type
_entity_poly.pdbx_seq_one_letter_code
_entity_poly.pdbx_strand_id
1 'polypeptide(L)'
;MARKNKQLDALGLEPLKVTCTSSDCDNNLHCFRATRQMKAANQVGACRECGAKLVDWPRVHEKELTDASYTFAALKFEMIRHHFWHVEIDQKAVNYARRKGVSGLYDAVRSRLRKSVGKANDPFDGRQTPMAGSGNPIHYAQHATASCCRKCIEYWHGIPQNRTLTDEEIEYLTELAMSYLQDRLPDLTSDGEHVPPMRKSK
;
A
#
# COMPACT_ATOMS: atom_id res chain seq x y z
N MET A 1 -23.38 11.60 5.14
CA MET A 1 -23.07 11.62 6.59
C MET A 1 -22.06 10.52 6.89
N ALA A 2 -20.80 10.86 7.13
CA ALA A 2 -19.74 9.90 7.42
C ALA A 2 -20.06 9.16 8.72
N ARG A 3 -20.17 7.82 8.66
CA ARG A 3 -20.22 6.98 9.87
C ARG A 3 -18.92 7.22 10.64
N LYS A 4 -18.98 7.99 11.74
CA LYS A 4 -17.87 8.12 12.70
C LYS A 4 -17.41 6.72 13.07
N ASN A 5 -16.17 6.40 12.72
CA ASN A 5 -15.63 5.06 12.84
C ASN A 5 -15.21 4.86 14.31
N LYS A 6 -16.13 4.35 15.15
CA LYS A 6 -15.95 4.11 16.61
C LYS A 6 -14.62 3.43 17.01
N GLN A 7 -13.94 2.75 16.09
CA GLN A 7 -12.62 2.14 16.31
C GLN A 7 -11.44 3.13 16.23
N LEU A 8 -11.54 4.23 15.48
CA LEU A 8 -10.49 5.26 15.38
C LEU A 8 -10.38 6.03 16.70
N ASP A 9 -11.51 6.33 17.33
CA ASP A 9 -11.59 7.04 18.61
C ASP A 9 -10.93 6.23 19.76
N ALA A 10 -11.02 4.89 19.73
CA ALA A 10 -10.44 4.00 20.74
C ALA A 10 -8.90 3.90 20.67
N LEU A 11 -8.29 4.27 19.54
CA LEU A 11 -6.84 4.25 19.33
C LEU A 11 -6.22 5.66 19.31
N GLY A 12 -7.03 6.72 19.47
CA GLY A 12 -6.58 8.11 19.42
C GLY A 12 -5.97 8.52 18.08
N LEU A 13 -6.32 7.83 16.99
CA LEU A 13 -5.76 8.08 15.67
C LEU A 13 -6.64 9.05 14.88
N GLU A 14 -6.06 10.14 14.41
CA GLU A 14 -6.74 11.00 13.45
C GLU A 14 -7.00 10.23 12.13
N PRO A 15 -8.22 10.30 11.58
CA PRO A 15 -8.51 9.72 10.27
C PRO A 15 -7.62 10.33 9.19
N LEU A 16 -7.14 9.48 8.26
CA LEU A 16 -6.45 10.00 7.08
C LEU A 16 -7.38 10.90 6.25
N LYS A 17 -6.84 11.97 5.68
CA LYS A 17 -7.57 12.87 4.78
C LYS A 17 -7.98 12.20 3.46
N VAL A 18 -7.39 11.04 3.14
CA VAL A 18 -7.70 10.23 1.96
C VAL A 18 -8.13 8.83 2.37
N THR A 19 -9.07 8.24 1.62
CA THR A 19 -9.60 6.89 1.86
C THR A 19 -9.42 6.02 0.62
N CYS A 20 -9.56 4.69 0.76
CA CYS A 20 -9.53 3.76 -0.39
C CYS A 20 -10.69 3.95 -1.38
N THR A 21 -11.57 4.91 -1.15
CA THR A 21 -12.70 5.26 -2.03
C THR A 21 -12.67 6.71 -2.47
N SER A 22 -11.62 7.46 -2.12
CA SER A 22 -11.44 8.83 -2.56
C SER A 22 -11.00 8.86 -4.02
N SER A 23 -11.44 9.88 -4.75
CA SER A 23 -11.09 10.19 -6.13
C SER A 23 -11.05 11.70 -6.31
N ASP A 24 -10.31 12.13 -7.32
CA ASP A 24 -10.16 13.49 -7.82
C ASP A 24 -9.96 13.39 -9.34
N CYS A 25 -11.05 13.04 -10.02
CA CYS A 25 -11.01 12.65 -11.44
C CYS A 25 -10.55 13.78 -12.36
N ASP A 26 -10.79 15.03 -11.98
CA ASP A 26 -10.37 16.22 -12.75
C ASP A 26 -8.84 16.35 -12.80
N ASN A 27 -8.14 15.87 -11.76
CA ASN A 27 -6.68 15.81 -11.71
C ASN A 27 -6.12 14.44 -12.13
N ASN A 28 -6.92 13.64 -12.86
CA ASN A 28 -6.57 12.29 -13.31
C ASN A 28 -6.25 11.30 -12.17
N LEU A 29 -6.87 11.51 -10.99
CA LEU A 29 -6.76 10.64 -9.83
C LEU A 29 -8.09 9.93 -9.58
N HIS A 30 -8.10 8.62 -9.77
CA HIS A 30 -9.30 7.81 -9.85
C HIS A 30 -9.45 6.88 -8.65
N CYS A 31 -10.54 6.12 -8.61
CA CYS A 31 -10.74 5.03 -7.67
C CYS A 31 -11.25 3.79 -8.40
N PHE A 32 -10.44 2.73 -8.44
CA PHE A 32 -10.77 1.50 -9.18
C PHE A 32 -11.45 0.44 -8.31
N ARG A 33 -11.65 0.74 -7.02
CA ARG A 33 -12.38 -0.14 -6.11
C ARG A 33 -13.86 -0.21 -6.47
N ALA A 34 -14.23 -1.29 -7.15
CA ALA A 34 -15.59 -1.50 -7.65
C ALA A 34 -16.67 -1.51 -6.56
N THR A 35 -17.81 -0.89 -6.86
CA THR A 35 -19.04 -0.99 -6.05
C THR A 35 -19.78 -2.30 -6.34
N ARG A 36 -20.78 -2.63 -5.51
CA ARG A 36 -21.65 -3.79 -5.76
C ARG A 36 -22.39 -3.66 -7.10
N GLN A 37 -22.86 -2.46 -7.42
CA GLN A 37 -23.56 -2.18 -8.67
C GLN A 37 -22.63 -2.35 -9.89
N MET A 38 -21.39 -1.86 -9.81
CA MET A 38 -20.40 -2.06 -10.88
C MET A 38 -20.09 -3.53 -11.10
N LYS A 39 -19.98 -4.33 -10.02
CA LYS A 39 -19.80 -5.78 -10.14
C LYS A 39 -20.97 -6.44 -10.87
N ALA A 40 -22.22 -6.08 -10.50
CA ALA A 40 -23.42 -6.59 -11.17
C ALA A 40 -23.51 -6.17 -12.65
N ALA A 41 -22.98 -4.99 -12.99
CA ALA A 41 -22.97 -4.45 -14.35
C ALA A 41 -21.71 -4.84 -15.16
N ASN A 42 -20.85 -5.71 -14.64
CA ASN A 42 -19.57 -6.09 -15.27
C ASN A 42 -18.66 -4.89 -15.60
N GLN A 43 -18.61 -3.90 -14.72
CA GLN A 43 -17.80 -2.67 -14.85
C GLN A 43 -16.61 -2.67 -13.88
N VAL A 44 -16.15 -3.85 -13.44
CA VAL A 44 -14.96 -3.96 -12.59
C VAL A 44 -13.74 -3.42 -13.33
N GLY A 45 -12.91 -2.64 -12.64
CA GLY A 45 -11.70 -2.06 -13.20
C GLY A 45 -11.88 -0.69 -13.85
N ALA A 46 -13.10 -0.19 -14.01
CA ALA A 46 -13.35 1.21 -14.32
C ALA A 46 -13.25 2.08 -13.05
N CYS A 47 -12.95 3.36 -13.21
CA CYS A 47 -13.10 4.34 -12.14
C CYS A 47 -14.56 4.34 -11.67
N ARG A 48 -14.77 4.25 -10.36
CA ARG A 48 -16.12 4.19 -9.77
C ARG A 48 -16.92 5.48 -9.85
N GLU A 49 -16.27 6.60 -10.17
CA GLU A 49 -16.89 7.92 -10.24
C GLU A 49 -17.12 8.37 -11.68
N CYS A 50 -16.06 8.42 -12.49
CA CYS A 50 -16.15 8.89 -13.88
C CYS A 50 -16.19 7.76 -14.93
N GLY A 51 -15.99 6.50 -14.55
CA GLY A 51 -15.99 5.36 -15.48
C GLY A 51 -14.71 5.19 -16.30
N ALA A 52 -13.67 6.00 -16.09
CA ALA A 52 -12.40 5.90 -16.82
C ALA A 52 -11.76 4.50 -16.71
N LYS A 53 -11.26 3.97 -17.82
CA LYS A 53 -10.59 2.66 -17.91
C LYS A 53 -9.13 2.87 -18.26
N LEU A 54 -8.31 3.13 -17.23
CA LEU A 54 -6.90 3.53 -17.41
C LEU A 54 -5.91 2.39 -17.15
N VAL A 55 -6.38 1.25 -16.65
CA VAL A 55 -5.55 0.13 -16.24
C VAL A 55 -5.87 -1.09 -17.10
N ASP A 56 -4.87 -1.62 -17.77
CA ASP A 56 -4.85 -2.97 -18.33
C ASP A 56 -4.78 -4.00 -17.18
N TRP A 57 -5.95 -4.41 -16.69
CA TRP A 57 -6.06 -5.35 -15.57
C TRP A 57 -5.51 -6.75 -15.86
N PRO A 58 -5.75 -7.36 -17.05
CA PRO A 58 -5.08 -8.61 -17.42
C PRO A 58 -3.56 -8.51 -17.23
N ARG A 59 -2.92 -7.46 -17.75
CA ARG A 59 -1.48 -7.24 -17.61
C ARG A 59 -1.01 -7.15 -16.15
N VAL A 60 -1.71 -6.40 -15.30
CA VAL A 60 -1.37 -6.31 -13.87
C VAL A 60 -1.56 -7.66 -13.16
N HIS A 61 -2.62 -8.39 -13.49
CA HIS A 61 -2.98 -9.64 -12.83
C HIS A 61 -2.09 -10.83 -13.20
N GLU A 62 -1.28 -10.74 -14.26
CA GLU A 62 -0.20 -11.71 -14.50
C GLU A 62 0.79 -11.73 -13.34
N LYS A 63 1.02 -10.58 -12.68
CA LYS A 63 1.97 -10.41 -11.55
C LYS A 63 3.42 -10.66 -11.96
N GLU A 64 3.78 -10.29 -13.19
CA GLU A 64 5.14 -10.38 -13.72
C GLU A 64 6.02 -9.27 -13.14
N LEU A 65 7.06 -9.65 -12.40
CA LEU A 65 7.99 -8.69 -11.77
C LEU A 65 8.81 -7.91 -12.79
N THR A 66 9.10 -8.51 -13.95
CA THR A 66 9.77 -7.82 -15.08
C THR A 66 8.97 -6.64 -15.61
N ASP A 67 7.66 -6.59 -15.33
CA ASP A 67 6.73 -5.55 -15.74
C ASP A 67 6.17 -4.73 -14.56
N ALA A 68 6.87 -4.75 -13.42
CA ALA A 68 6.49 -3.97 -12.23
C ALA A 68 6.39 -2.46 -12.52
N SER A 69 7.18 -1.95 -13.46
CA SER A 69 7.17 -0.54 -13.88
C SER A 69 5.79 -0.09 -14.40
N TYR A 70 5.13 -0.93 -15.19
CA TYR A 70 3.77 -0.68 -15.65
C TYR A 70 2.79 -0.66 -14.48
N THR A 71 2.90 -1.63 -13.57
CA THR A 71 2.05 -1.70 -12.37
C THR A 71 2.19 -0.44 -11.50
N PHE A 72 3.40 0.10 -11.33
CA PHE A 72 3.62 1.34 -10.59
C PHE A 72 3.02 2.56 -11.28
N ALA A 73 3.17 2.68 -12.60
CA ALA A 73 2.53 3.75 -13.35
C ALA A 73 1.00 3.68 -13.20
N ALA A 74 0.42 2.49 -13.31
CA ALA A 74 -1.01 2.26 -13.15
C ALA A 74 -1.51 2.60 -11.74
N LEU A 75 -0.80 2.13 -10.70
CA LEU A 75 -1.12 2.42 -9.29
C LEU A 75 -1.23 3.91 -9.03
N LYS A 76 -0.34 4.73 -9.62
CA LYS A 76 -0.33 6.19 -9.45
C LYS A 76 -1.58 6.90 -10.01
N PHE A 77 -2.40 6.24 -10.84
CA PHE A 77 -3.71 6.77 -11.22
C PHE A 77 -4.75 6.65 -10.11
N GLU A 78 -4.55 5.83 -9.07
CA GLU A 78 -5.51 5.76 -7.96
C GLU A 78 -5.15 6.77 -6.86
N MET A 79 -6.11 7.63 -6.49
CA MET A 79 -5.88 8.78 -5.62
C MET A 79 -5.18 8.41 -4.31
N ILE A 80 -5.61 7.34 -3.64
CA ILE A 80 -4.97 6.95 -2.38
C ILE A 80 -3.53 6.46 -2.62
N ARG A 81 -3.25 5.75 -3.70
CA ARG A 81 -1.90 5.26 -3.99
C ARG A 81 -1.00 6.44 -4.36
N HIS A 82 -1.49 7.33 -5.22
CA HIS A 82 -0.84 8.58 -5.54
C HIS A 82 -0.47 9.37 -4.28
N HIS A 83 -1.40 9.50 -3.32
CA HIS A 83 -1.11 10.16 -2.05
C HIS A 83 0.09 9.52 -1.34
N PHE A 84 0.15 8.20 -1.22
CA PHE A 84 1.28 7.53 -0.57
C PHE A 84 2.57 7.57 -1.37
N TRP A 85 2.49 7.68 -2.70
CA TRP A 85 3.65 7.96 -3.56
C TRP A 85 4.27 9.35 -3.35
N HIS A 86 3.51 10.32 -2.83
CA HIS A 86 3.97 11.72 -2.73
C HIS A 86 4.02 12.26 -1.30
N VAL A 87 3.40 11.60 -0.33
CA VAL A 87 3.51 11.99 1.07
C VAL A 87 4.94 11.83 1.57
N GLU A 88 5.43 12.78 2.36
CA GLU A 88 6.73 12.69 2.99
C GLU A 88 6.80 11.47 3.92
N ILE A 89 7.91 10.73 3.82
CA ILE A 89 8.21 9.65 4.76
C ILE A 89 8.80 10.29 6.01
N ASP A 90 8.16 10.09 7.16
CA ASP A 90 8.61 10.70 8.40
C ASP A 90 10.05 10.29 8.77
N GLN A 91 10.78 11.19 9.45
CA GLN A 91 12.20 10.96 9.77
C GLN A 91 12.44 9.70 10.62
N LYS A 92 11.48 9.24 11.43
CA LYS A 92 11.64 7.98 12.17
C LYS A 92 11.62 6.79 11.22
N ALA A 93 10.73 6.80 10.24
CA ALA A 93 10.65 5.78 9.19
C ALA A 93 11.90 5.79 8.30
N VAL A 94 12.42 6.97 7.93
CA VAL A 94 13.70 7.11 7.21
C VAL A 94 14.86 6.52 8.05
N ASN A 95 14.95 6.90 9.33
CA ASN A 95 16.00 6.38 10.21
C ASN A 95 15.89 4.87 10.45
N TYR A 96 14.66 4.34 10.51
CA TYR A 96 14.41 2.89 10.57
C TYR A 96 14.95 2.20 9.32
N ALA A 97 14.62 2.74 8.13
CA ALA A 97 15.09 2.21 6.85
C ALA A 97 16.63 2.18 6.78
N ARG A 98 17.26 3.32 7.07
CA ARG A 98 18.72 3.47 7.05
C ARG A 98 19.44 2.51 8.01
N ARG A 99 18.90 2.32 9.22
CA ARG A 99 19.47 1.35 10.19
C ARG A 99 19.35 -0.09 9.73
N LYS A 100 18.30 -0.42 8.97
CA LYS A 100 18.04 -1.78 8.47
C LYS A 100 18.84 -2.11 7.21
N GLY A 101 19.05 -1.11 6.35
CA GLY A 101 19.57 -1.32 5.00
C GLY A 101 18.58 -2.06 4.11
N VAL A 102 18.96 -2.25 2.85
CA VAL A 102 18.15 -2.94 1.83
C VAL A 102 17.84 -4.38 2.26
N SER A 103 18.86 -5.14 2.67
CA SER A 103 18.70 -6.56 3.05
C SER A 103 17.78 -6.72 4.26
N GLY A 104 18.02 -5.95 5.33
CA GLY A 104 17.20 -6.02 6.53
C GLY A 104 15.77 -5.48 6.33
N LEU A 105 15.56 -4.55 5.39
CA LEU A 105 14.22 -4.08 5.02
C LEU A 105 13.45 -5.14 4.25
N TYR A 106 14.09 -5.84 3.32
CA TYR A 106 13.47 -6.90 2.53
C TYR A 106 12.85 -7.97 3.45
N ASP A 107 13.63 -8.47 4.42
CA ASP A 107 13.13 -9.44 5.42
C ASP A 107 11.98 -8.86 6.27
N ALA A 108 12.08 -7.58 6.62
CA ALA A 108 11.05 -6.90 7.41
C ALA A 108 9.74 -6.73 6.62
N VAL A 109 9.82 -6.40 5.34
CA VAL A 109 8.66 -6.31 4.43
C VAL A 109 8.01 -7.67 4.28
N ARG A 110 8.80 -8.70 3.96
CA ARG A 110 8.31 -10.09 3.80
C ARG A 110 7.61 -10.59 5.05
N SER A 111 8.25 -10.40 6.22
CA SER A 111 7.68 -10.76 7.52
C SER A 111 6.40 -9.99 7.83
N ARG A 112 6.37 -8.69 7.53
CA ARG A 112 5.18 -7.85 7.71
C ARG A 112 4.02 -8.36 6.86
N LEU A 113 4.22 -8.61 5.56
CA LEU A 113 3.19 -9.08 4.65
C LEU A 113 2.60 -10.41 5.11
N ARG A 114 3.45 -11.38 5.48
CA ARG A 114 3.01 -12.67 6.04
C ARG A 114 2.14 -12.49 7.28
N LYS A 115 2.52 -11.57 8.17
CA LYS A 115 1.81 -11.32 9.42
C LYS A 115 0.50 -10.53 9.22
N SER A 116 0.48 -9.54 8.34
CA SER A 116 -0.66 -8.62 8.21
C SER A 116 -1.71 -9.06 7.20
N VAL A 117 -1.30 -9.71 6.10
CA VAL A 117 -2.17 -10.04 4.95
C VAL A 117 -1.96 -11.45 4.41
N GLY A 118 -1.06 -12.24 5.02
CA GLY A 118 -0.74 -13.59 4.57
C GLY A 118 -1.84 -14.61 4.84
N LYS A 119 -2.50 -14.54 6.02
CA LYS A 119 -3.58 -15.45 6.39
C LYS A 119 -4.92 -15.04 5.76
N ALA A 120 -5.74 -16.03 5.43
CA ALA A 120 -7.14 -15.77 5.10
C ALA A 120 -7.91 -15.26 6.33
N ASN A 121 -8.88 -14.36 6.11
CA ASN A 121 -9.87 -13.92 7.11
C ASN A 121 -9.30 -13.36 8.43
N ASP A 122 -8.17 -12.66 8.41
CA ASP A 122 -7.62 -12.01 9.62
C ASP A 122 -8.60 -10.94 10.16
N PRO A 123 -9.01 -10.97 11.45
CA PRO A 123 -9.94 -10.00 12.05
C PRO A 123 -9.42 -8.54 12.10
N PHE A 124 -8.12 -8.35 11.87
CA PHE A 124 -7.46 -7.05 11.81
C PHE A 124 -7.20 -6.59 10.37
N ASP A 125 -7.53 -7.41 9.35
CA ASP A 125 -7.41 -7.02 7.94
C ASP A 125 -8.27 -5.78 7.61
N GLY A 126 -7.68 -4.85 6.88
CA GLY A 126 -8.34 -3.62 6.46
C GLY A 126 -8.56 -2.58 7.56
N ARG A 127 -8.04 -2.80 8.77
CA ARG A 127 -7.97 -1.75 9.79
C ARG A 127 -6.96 -0.68 9.36
N GLN A 128 -7.23 0.56 9.76
CA GLN A 128 -6.35 1.67 9.45
C GLN A 128 -4.99 1.46 10.13
N THR A 129 -3.93 1.49 9.35
CA THR A 129 -2.56 1.49 9.86
C THR A 129 -2.25 2.88 10.43
N PRO A 130 -1.72 3.00 11.67
CA PRO A 130 -1.20 4.26 12.16
C PRO A 130 -0.06 4.72 11.24
N MET A 131 -0.22 5.87 10.59
CA MET A 131 0.80 6.41 9.66
C MET A 131 1.70 7.40 10.40
N ALA A 132 1.12 8.52 10.81
CA ALA A 132 1.81 9.58 11.52
C ALA A 132 2.48 9.04 12.80
N GLY A 133 3.79 9.20 12.89
CA GLY A 133 4.58 8.82 14.07
C GLY A 133 4.82 7.33 14.26
N SER A 134 4.35 6.46 13.35
CA SER A 134 4.59 5.02 13.41
C SER A 134 6.06 4.65 13.22
N GLY A 135 6.80 5.48 12.47
CA GLY A 135 8.22 5.31 12.22
C GLY A 135 8.56 4.05 11.43
N ASN A 136 7.60 3.49 10.68
CA ASN A 136 7.81 2.30 9.86
C ASN A 136 7.54 2.59 8.37
N PRO A 137 8.58 2.59 7.51
CA PRO A 137 8.45 2.92 6.10
C PRO A 137 7.61 1.89 5.32
N ILE A 138 7.50 0.66 5.83
CA ILE A 138 6.76 -0.43 5.19
C ILE A 138 5.27 -0.09 5.08
N HIS A 139 4.72 0.70 6.00
CA HIS A 139 3.32 1.12 5.93
C HIS A 139 3.04 2.01 4.71
N TYR A 140 3.98 2.91 4.37
CA TYR A 140 3.88 3.74 3.18
C TYR A 140 3.94 2.87 1.92
N ALA A 141 4.89 1.93 1.88
CA ALA A 141 5.04 0.99 0.78
C ALA A 141 3.77 0.17 0.57
N GLN A 142 3.23 -0.44 1.63
CA GLN A 142 2.01 -1.25 1.55
C GLN A 142 0.81 -0.48 0.98
N HIS A 143 0.68 0.79 1.34
CA HIS A 143 -0.41 1.60 0.81
C HIS A 143 -0.16 2.04 -0.63
N ALA A 144 1.06 2.44 -0.97
CA ALA A 144 1.43 2.85 -2.34
C ALA A 144 1.30 1.67 -3.33
N THR A 145 1.58 0.44 -2.89
CA THR A 145 1.56 -0.77 -3.72
C THR A 145 0.30 -1.62 -3.57
N ALA A 146 -0.76 -1.09 -2.95
CA ALA A 146 -2.03 -1.81 -2.75
C ALA A 146 -1.92 -3.16 -1.99
N SER A 147 -0.87 -3.35 -1.18
CA SER A 147 -0.62 -4.53 -0.36
C SER A 147 -0.97 -4.34 1.13
N CYS A 148 -1.72 -3.28 1.47
CA CYS A 148 -2.10 -2.92 2.84
C CYS A 148 -3.23 -3.75 3.46
N CYS A 149 -4.08 -4.38 2.64
CA CYS A 149 -5.13 -5.29 3.11
C CYS A 149 -5.58 -6.24 1.99
N ARG A 150 -6.28 -7.33 2.34
CA ARG A 150 -6.76 -8.35 1.39
C ARG A 150 -7.65 -7.76 0.30
N LYS A 151 -8.47 -6.76 0.64
CA LYS A 151 -9.33 -6.08 -0.35
C LYS A 151 -8.51 -5.36 -1.41
N CYS A 152 -7.45 -4.66 -1.03
CA CYS A 152 -6.59 -3.96 -2.00
C CYS A 152 -5.84 -4.97 -2.86
N ILE A 153 -5.33 -6.03 -2.25
CA ILE A 153 -4.64 -7.12 -2.92
C ILE A 153 -5.55 -7.80 -3.97
N GLU A 154 -6.81 -8.03 -3.63
CA GLU A 154 -7.76 -8.68 -4.53
C GLU A 154 -8.00 -7.87 -5.81
N TYR A 155 -8.33 -6.57 -5.71
CA TYR A 155 -8.72 -5.82 -6.91
C TYR A 155 -7.53 -5.27 -7.70
N TRP A 156 -6.35 -5.12 -7.08
CA TRP A 156 -5.14 -4.68 -7.80
C TRP A 156 -4.33 -5.82 -8.36
N HIS A 157 -4.14 -6.90 -7.60
CA HIS A 157 -3.23 -7.98 -7.98
C HIS A 157 -3.96 -9.27 -8.36
N GLY A 158 -5.30 -9.27 -8.31
CA GLY A 158 -6.10 -10.45 -8.67
C GLY A 158 -5.98 -11.61 -7.68
N ILE A 159 -5.44 -11.39 -6.47
CA ILE A 159 -5.21 -12.46 -5.49
C ILE A 159 -6.42 -12.59 -4.54
N PRO A 160 -7.15 -13.73 -4.52
CA PRO A 160 -8.41 -13.85 -3.78
C PRO A 160 -8.29 -13.74 -2.25
N GLN A 161 -9.24 -13.08 -1.59
CA GLN A 161 -9.19 -12.84 -0.13
C GLN A 161 -9.36 -14.11 0.72
N ASN A 162 -10.03 -15.13 0.18
CA ASN A 162 -10.51 -16.32 0.89
C ASN A 162 -9.49 -17.46 1.00
N ARG A 163 -8.23 -17.22 0.65
CA ARG A 163 -7.13 -18.16 0.88
C ARG A 163 -5.88 -17.45 1.38
N THR A 164 -5.00 -18.23 1.99
CA THR A 164 -3.65 -17.81 2.37
C THR A 164 -2.88 -17.41 1.10
N LEU A 165 -2.02 -16.40 1.21
CA LEU A 165 -1.04 -16.08 0.16
C LEU A 165 -0.05 -17.22 -0.01
N THR A 166 0.30 -17.52 -1.26
CA THR A 166 1.43 -18.41 -1.54
C THR A 166 2.74 -17.70 -1.26
N ASP A 167 3.84 -18.45 -1.22
CA ASP A 167 5.17 -17.86 -1.03
C ASP A 167 5.56 -16.98 -2.21
N GLU A 168 5.19 -17.35 -3.43
CA GLU A 168 5.41 -16.57 -4.65
C GLU A 168 4.62 -15.25 -4.63
N GLU A 169 3.39 -15.26 -4.10
CA GLU A 169 2.60 -14.03 -3.96
C GLU A 169 3.13 -13.10 -2.88
N ILE A 170 3.61 -13.66 -1.77
CA ILE A 170 4.32 -12.88 -0.75
C ILE A 170 5.58 -12.27 -1.35
N GLU A 171 6.30 -13.04 -2.17
CA GLU A 171 7.52 -12.58 -2.83
C GLU A 171 7.24 -11.44 -3.81
N TYR A 172 6.27 -11.62 -4.71
CA TYR A 172 5.80 -10.59 -5.62
C TYR A 172 5.44 -9.27 -4.91
N LEU A 173 4.66 -9.35 -3.82
CA LEU A 173 4.27 -8.15 -3.06
C LEU A 173 5.46 -7.55 -2.29
N THR A 174 6.42 -8.37 -1.87
CA THR A 174 7.66 -7.93 -1.21
C THR A 174 8.50 -7.11 -2.18
N GLU A 175 8.72 -7.62 -3.39
CA GLU A 175 9.49 -6.95 -4.44
C GLU A 175 8.85 -5.62 -4.86
N LEU A 176 7.52 -5.57 -5.01
CA LEU A 176 6.82 -4.31 -5.29
C LEU A 176 7.04 -3.27 -4.18
N ALA A 177 6.89 -3.69 -2.92
CA ALA A 177 7.09 -2.80 -1.78
C ALA A 177 8.56 -2.36 -1.64
N MET A 178 9.52 -3.24 -1.90
CA MET A 178 10.95 -2.92 -1.87
C MET A 178 11.35 -1.95 -2.98
N SER A 179 10.82 -2.13 -4.19
CA SER A 179 11.04 -1.21 -5.31
C SER A 179 10.52 0.20 -4.99
N TYR A 180 9.34 0.31 -4.36
CA TYR A 180 8.84 1.59 -3.84
C TYR A 180 9.81 2.20 -2.81
N LEU A 181 10.32 1.40 -1.87
CA LEU A 181 11.22 1.89 -0.83
C LEU A 181 12.55 2.36 -1.40
N GLN A 182 13.11 1.66 -2.39
CA GLN A 182 14.33 2.05 -3.08
C GLN A 182 14.16 3.35 -3.88
N ASP A 183 13.03 3.53 -4.56
CA ASP A 183 12.74 4.77 -5.28
C ASP A 183 12.59 5.97 -4.31
N ARG A 184 11.89 5.74 -3.19
CA ARG A 184 11.62 6.81 -2.20
C ARG A 184 12.79 7.08 -1.25
N LEU A 185 13.71 6.13 -1.11
CA LEU A 185 14.89 6.19 -0.23
C LEU A 185 16.11 5.66 -1.00
N PRO A 186 16.62 6.40 -2.01
CA PRO A 186 17.66 5.91 -2.92
C PRO A 186 19.02 5.71 -2.24
N ASP A 187 19.26 6.37 -1.11
CA ASP A 187 20.56 6.38 -0.42
C ASP A 187 20.73 5.25 0.61
N LEU A 188 19.90 4.20 0.56
CA LEU A 188 20.00 3.08 1.50
C LEU A 188 21.23 2.21 1.19
N THR A 189 22.02 1.93 2.23
CA THR A 189 23.11 0.94 2.14
C THR A 189 22.55 -0.50 2.14
N SER A 190 23.34 -1.47 1.68
CA SER A 190 22.93 -2.89 1.68
C SER A 190 22.57 -3.39 3.08
N ASP A 191 23.49 -3.21 4.03
CA ASP A 191 23.44 -3.87 5.34
C ASP A 191 23.03 -2.91 6.48
N GLY A 192 22.67 -1.68 6.12
CA GLY A 192 22.30 -0.63 7.03
C GLY A 192 23.50 0.18 7.51
N GLU A 193 23.21 1.24 8.24
CA GLU A 193 24.24 2.13 8.79
C GLU A 193 23.86 2.62 10.19
N HIS A 194 24.87 3.10 10.92
CA HIS A 194 24.62 3.73 12.20
C HIS A 194 23.91 5.07 11.99
N VAL A 195 22.67 5.16 12.46
CA VAL A 195 21.91 6.42 12.48
C VAL A 195 21.68 6.86 13.93
N PRO A 196 22.24 8.01 14.35
CA PRO A 196 22.08 8.53 15.70
C PRO A 196 20.61 8.62 16.15
N PRO A 197 20.30 8.45 17.45
CA PRO A 197 18.96 8.66 17.97
C PRO A 197 18.50 10.10 17.74
N MET A 198 17.23 10.29 17.39
CA MET A 198 16.67 11.63 17.31
C MET A 198 16.60 12.23 18.71
N ARG A 199 17.24 13.38 18.92
CA ARG A 199 17.09 14.14 20.17
C ARG A 199 15.65 14.66 20.24
N LYS A 200 14.98 14.47 21.38
CA LYS A 200 13.71 15.15 21.62
C LYS A 200 14.00 16.66 21.65
N SER A 201 13.30 17.42 20.82
CA SER A 201 13.25 18.88 21.00
C SER A 201 12.70 19.13 22.41
N LYS A 202 13.40 19.99 23.17
CA LYS A 202 12.98 20.39 24.52
C LYS A 202 11.71 21.21 24.46
#